data_AF-A0A2Z5FXN1-F1
#
_entry.id   AF-A0A2Z5FXN1-F1
#
_cell.length_a   1.000
_cell.length_b   1.000
_cell.length_c   1.000
_cell.angle_alpha   90.00
_cell.angle_beta   90.00
_cell.angle_gamma   90.00
#
_symmetry.space_group_name_H-M   'P 1'
#
loop_
_entity.id
_entity.type
_entity.pdbx_description
1 polymer ?
#
loop_
_entity_poly.entity_id
_entity_poly.type
_entity_poly.pdbx_seq_one_letter_code
_entity_poly.pdbx_strand_id
1 'polypeptide(L)'
;MSATNGFQHELSAGEGHHHDSSVLVERPPVAAPAPQFASRAIPPPALSPNWVTNASVLWEHRRLLVRVAAVSLILSLLLAFILPKQYKSSASIMPPSNSGASTAMLAALAGRALGGLNGLGGLAGSLLGGNNTTALFVELLRSGTVANHLIDRFDLQHVYRKRYRVDTAKYLARHTTFVEDKKSGVITITVVDTDPRRSRDLAQGYLEELNLLLNRTSTSSAHQERVFIEKRLAKVKADLEQAQQEMSEFSSTHSTVDIKEQTRALVDAAARLQAQMIVEQSSLSSLRQIYGDGNVRVRAAQARIGVLQGELTKMSGTSAPLSTTEASPAGDEGSSNNELYPPLRQLPRLAVPFADLYRKVQVQETVFELLTQQYELARIQEAKDVPVVSVIDSPGIPEKKSFPPRLLLTLLLTLLATAAASAALLFRHRWSQVGPADPRKLLADQIVGSLQARLTNGRSGEPR
;
A
#
# COMPACT_ATOMS: atom_id res chain seq x y z
N MET A 1 -38.61 34.17 24.52
CA MET A 1 -38.39 34.44 25.95
C MET A 1 -37.49 35.65 26.01
N SER A 2 -38.06 36.85 25.98
CA SER A 2 -38.46 37.68 27.14
C SER A 2 -37.41 38.77 27.31
N ALA A 3 -37.65 40.06 27.50
CA ALA A 3 -38.83 40.94 27.56
C ALA A 3 -38.22 42.37 27.41
N THR A 4 -38.73 43.34 26.66
CA THR A 4 -39.92 44.20 26.86
C THR A 4 -40.11 44.79 28.26
N ASN A 5 -40.27 46.12 28.28
CA ASN A 5 -41.14 46.96 29.12
C ASN A 5 -40.59 47.87 30.23
N GLY A 6 -41.22 49.06 30.26
CA GLY A 6 -41.34 50.04 31.36
C GLY A 6 -40.84 51.44 30.93
N PHE A 7 -41.63 52.46 30.52
CA PHE A 7 -42.96 52.95 30.99
C PHE A 7 -42.89 53.22 32.51
N GLN A 8 -43.08 54.41 33.11
CA GLN A 8 -44.08 55.48 32.93
C GLN A 8 -43.77 56.72 33.80
N HIS A 9 -44.40 57.86 33.43
CA HIS A 9 -45.15 58.88 34.22
C HIS A 9 -44.51 59.53 35.48
N GLU A 10 -44.89 60.72 35.96
CA GLU A 10 -45.66 61.92 35.57
C GLU A 10 -45.79 62.73 36.89
N LEU A 11 -46.31 63.97 36.80
CA LEU A 11 -46.90 64.80 37.87
C LEU A 11 -45.92 65.61 38.74
N SER A 12 -46.27 66.78 39.30
CA SER A 12 -47.28 67.83 39.06
C SER A 12 -47.18 68.78 40.28
N ALA A 13 -47.44 70.07 40.06
CA ALA A 13 -47.99 71.07 40.99
C ALA A 13 -47.15 71.59 42.20
N GLY A 14 -47.29 72.90 42.44
CA GLY A 14 -46.85 73.56 43.68
C GLY A 14 -46.84 75.10 43.61
N GLU A 15 -48.00 75.71 43.84
CA GLU A 15 -48.27 77.16 44.05
C GLU A 15 -47.55 77.81 45.25
N GLY A 16 -47.44 79.14 45.25
CA GLY A 16 -47.85 79.95 46.41
C GLY A 16 -46.88 80.93 47.10
N HIS A 17 -47.12 82.23 46.87
CA HIS A 17 -47.16 83.38 47.80
C HIS A 17 -45.93 84.09 48.44
N HIS A 18 -45.88 85.40 48.11
CA HIS A 18 -45.66 86.63 48.91
C HIS A 18 -44.83 86.62 50.21
N HIS A 19 -43.85 87.54 50.27
CA HIS A 19 -43.90 88.64 51.25
C HIS A 19 -43.09 89.87 50.81
N ASP A 20 -43.49 90.99 51.40
CA ASP A 20 -43.30 92.39 51.04
C ASP A 20 -42.51 93.07 52.18
N SER A 21 -41.56 93.95 51.88
CA SER A 21 -41.19 95.11 52.74
C SER A 21 -40.10 95.98 52.09
N SER A 22 -40.55 97.14 51.64
CA SER A 22 -39.81 98.33 51.20
C SER A 22 -39.42 99.25 52.36
N VAL A 23 -38.22 99.86 52.36
CA VAL A 23 -37.93 101.15 53.04
C VAL A 23 -36.86 101.99 52.31
N LEU A 24 -37.35 103.13 51.77
CA LEU A 24 -36.84 104.52 51.63
C LEU A 24 -35.36 104.85 51.29
N VAL A 25 -35.04 105.48 50.13
CA VAL A 25 -35.14 106.93 49.72
C VAL A 25 -33.91 107.73 50.23
N GLU A 26 -33.06 108.35 49.39
CA GLU A 26 -33.29 109.63 48.69
C GLU A 26 -32.32 109.91 47.48
N ARG A 27 -32.75 110.82 46.59
CA ARG A 27 -32.38 111.15 45.17
C ARG A 27 -31.05 111.97 44.98
N PRO A 28 -30.53 112.35 43.76
CA PRO A 28 -31.22 112.57 42.47
C PRO A 28 -30.35 112.21 41.19
N PRO A 29 -30.62 112.66 39.92
CA PRO A 29 -30.77 111.74 38.78
C PRO A 29 -29.81 112.03 37.59
N VAL A 30 -28.99 111.07 37.13
CA VAL A 30 -28.23 111.24 35.88
C VAL A 30 -28.00 109.90 35.19
N ALA A 31 -28.44 109.83 33.93
CA ALA A 31 -28.06 108.95 32.82
C ALA A 31 -27.77 107.44 33.07
N ALA A 32 -28.47 106.61 32.29
CA ALA A 32 -28.44 105.14 32.22
C ALA A 32 -27.07 104.45 32.46
N PRO A 33 -27.03 103.32 33.21
CA PRO A 33 -25.84 102.49 33.29
C PRO A 33 -25.70 101.57 32.06
N ALA A 34 -24.44 101.28 31.73
CA ALA A 34 -23.94 100.54 30.58
C ALA A 34 -24.56 99.14 30.35
N PRO A 35 -24.54 98.61 29.11
CA PRO A 35 -24.62 97.16 28.91
C PRO A 35 -23.37 96.53 29.54
N GLN A 36 -23.58 95.73 30.57
CA GLN A 36 -22.55 94.84 31.11
C GLN A 36 -22.02 94.00 29.94
N PHE A 37 -20.71 93.99 29.79
CA PHE A 37 -19.99 93.10 28.90
C PHE A 37 -20.44 91.67 29.18
N ALA A 38 -21.34 91.12 28.36
CA ALA A 38 -21.31 89.71 28.06
C ALA A 38 -19.96 89.50 27.38
N SER A 39 -18.94 89.17 28.18
CA SER A 39 -17.71 88.58 27.70
C SER A 39 -18.13 87.42 26.83
N ARG A 40 -18.07 87.63 25.52
CA ARG A 40 -18.32 86.62 24.52
C ARG A 40 -17.28 85.55 24.78
N ALA A 41 -17.67 84.53 25.54
CA ALA A 41 -16.85 83.36 25.78
C ALA A 41 -16.45 82.85 24.40
N ILE A 42 -15.18 83.05 24.07
CA ILE A 42 -14.56 82.45 22.91
C ILE A 42 -14.79 80.95 23.10
N PRO A 43 -15.52 80.25 22.22
CA PRO A 43 -15.69 78.82 22.36
C PRO A 43 -14.28 78.20 22.37
N PRO A 44 -13.99 77.23 23.27
CA PRO A 44 -12.70 76.55 23.27
C PRO A 44 -12.46 75.99 21.86
N PRO A 45 -11.21 76.02 21.34
CA PRO A 45 -10.91 75.49 20.02
C PRO A 45 -11.43 74.06 19.96
N ALA A 46 -12.32 73.78 19.01
CA ALA A 46 -12.87 72.45 18.81
C ALA A 46 -11.70 71.47 18.73
N LEU A 47 -11.64 70.51 19.64
CA LEU A 47 -10.69 69.40 19.59
C LEU A 47 -10.89 68.71 18.24
N SER A 48 -10.04 69.04 17.26
CA SER A 48 -10.11 68.43 15.95
C SER A 48 -10.00 66.92 16.16
N PRO A 49 -10.95 66.11 15.65
CA PRO A 49 -10.89 64.67 15.84
C PRO A 49 -9.53 64.15 15.40
N ASN A 50 -8.91 63.27 16.19
CA ASN A 50 -7.54 62.78 15.97
C ASN A 50 -7.29 62.25 14.53
N TRP A 51 -8.33 61.77 13.85
CA TRP A 51 -8.24 61.31 12.47
C TRP A 51 -8.05 62.46 11.46
N VAL A 52 -8.63 63.64 11.71
CA VAL A 52 -8.49 64.84 10.88
C VAL A 52 -7.06 65.36 10.95
N THR A 53 -6.50 65.44 12.17
CA THR A 53 -5.12 65.86 12.39
C THR A 53 -4.10 64.88 11.79
N ASN A 54 -4.36 63.58 11.90
CA ASN A 54 -3.51 62.57 11.25
C ASN A 54 -3.59 62.67 9.71
N ALA A 55 -4.80 62.91 9.16
CA ALA A 55 -5.00 63.05 7.73
C ALA A 55 -4.34 64.31 7.15
N SER A 56 -4.39 65.44 7.87
CA SER A 56 -3.74 66.68 7.42
C SER A 56 -2.22 66.54 7.38
N VAL A 57 -1.60 65.90 8.37
CA VAL A 57 -0.15 65.65 8.43
C VAL A 57 0.32 64.77 7.27
N LEU A 58 -0.45 63.73 6.93
CA LEU A 58 -0.18 62.87 5.78
C LEU A 58 -0.34 63.64 4.45
N TRP A 59 -1.33 64.53 4.36
CA TRP A 59 -1.58 65.34 3.16
C TRP A 59 -0.51 66.43 2.92
N GLU A 60 0.00 67.03 3.99
CA GLU A 60 1.13 67.98 3.95
C GLU A 60 2.39 67.29 3.39
N HIS A 61 2.65 66.05 3.83
CA HIS A 61 3.82 65.27 3.41
C HIS A 61 3.57 64.36 2.20
N ARG A 62 2.51 64.60 1.41
CA ARG A 62 2.14 63.75 0.26
C ARG A 62 3.27 63.54 -0.75
N ARG A 63 4.12 64.55 -0.98
CA ARG A 63 5.29 64.43 -1.87
C ARG A 63 6.34 63.46 -1.33
N LEU A 64 6.52 63.41 -0.01
CA LEU A 64 7.43 62.45 0.63
C LEU A 64 6.84 61.05 0.54
N LEU A 65 5.54 60.87 0.83
CA LEU A 65 4.86 59.58 0.72
C LEU A 65 4.88 59.04 -0.71
N VAL A 66 4.64 59.88 -1.72
CA VAL A 66 4.74 59.48 -3.13
C VAL A 66 6.18 59.10 -3.52
N ARG A 67 7.19 59.84 -3.05
CA ARG A 67 8.61 59.47 -3.28
C ARG A 67 8.95 58.13 -2.63
N VAL A 68 8.52 57.91 -1.39
CA VAL A 68 8.75 56.63 -0.70
C VAL A 68 8.00 55.48 -1.38
N ALA A 69 6.77 55.70 -1.83
CA ALA A 69 6.00 54.73 -2.60
C ALA A 69 6.68 54.39 -3.93
N ALA A 70 7.19 55.39 -4.65
CA ALA A 70 7.90 55.18 -5.91
C ALA A 70 9.22 54.41 -5.70
N VAL A 71 10.01 54.78 -4.69
CA VAL A 71 11.26 54.08 -4.35
C VAL A 71 10.98 52.65 -3.89
N SER A 72 9.96 52.43 -3.05
CA SER A 72 9.59 51.08 -2.60
C SER A 72 9.01 50.23 -3.73
N LEU A 73 8.34 50.83 -4.71
CA LEU A 73 7.86 50.14 -5.91
C LEU A 73 9.01 49.69 -6.80
N ILE A 74 9.99 50.54 -7.05
CA ILE A 74 11.19 50.17 -7.80
C ILE A 74 11.97 49.08 -7.05
N LEU A 75 12.17 49.24 -5.74
CA LEU A 75 12.91 48.29 -4.92
C LEU A 75 12.21 46.93 -4.83
N SER A 76 10.88 46.91 -4.66
CA SER A 76 10.10 45.67 -4.62
C SER A 76 10.06 44.98 -5.99
N LEU A 77 9.99 45.73 -7.09
CA LEU A 77 10.07 45.19 -8.44
C LEU A 77 11.43 44.54 -8.68
N LEU A 78 12.51 45.21 -8.28
CA LEU A 78 13.87 44.69 -8.38
C LEU A 78 14.00 43.39 -7.56
N LEU A 79 13.48 43.37 -6.34
CA LEU A 79 13.45 42.17 -5.49
C LEU A 79 12.64 41.03 -6.10
N ALA A 80 11.48 41.33 -6.72
CA ALA A 80 10.63 40.36 -7.40
C ALA A 80 11.28 39.76 -8.66
N PHE A 81 12.23 40.47 -9.28
CA PHE A 81 13.00 39.98 -10.43
C PHE A 81 14.22 39.14 -10.02
N ILE A 82 14.80 39.39 -8.85
CA ILE A 82 15.89 38.57 -8.28
C ILE A 82 15.43 37.14 -7.94
N LEU A 83 14.16 36.96 -7.56
CA LEU A 83 13.61 35.64 -7.24
C LEU A 83 13.51 34.76 -8.50
N PRO A 84 14.12 33.54 -8.49
CA PRO A 84 14.11 32.65 -9.63
C PRO A 84 12.69 32.24 -10.00
N LYS A 85 12.45 32.11 -11.30
CA LYS A 85 11.18 31.60 -11.81
C LYS A 85 11.05 30.10 -11.51
N GLN A 86 9.87 29.64 -11.14
CA GLN A 86 9.60 28.22 -10.89
C GLN A 86 8.40 27.77 -11.73
N TYR A 87 8.48 26.53 -12.23
CA TYR A 87 7.52 25.86 -13.08
C TYR A 87 7.15 24.52 -12.44
N LYS A 88 5.88 24.15 -12.50
CA LYS A 88 5.35 22.91 -11.93
C LYS A 88 4.93 21.98 -13.05
N SER A 89 5.47 20.77 -13.09
CA SER A 89 4.96 19.69 -13.92
C SER A 89 4.35 18.62 -13.02
N SER A 90 3.19 18.10 -13.40
CA SER A 90 2.45 17.11 -12.64
C SER A 90 2.20 15.87 -13.50
N ALA A 91 2.35 14.69 -12.90
CA ALA A 91 2.01 13.40 -13.49
C ALA A 91 1.08 12.63 -12.56
N SER A 92 0.18 11.84 -13.13
CA SER A 92 -0.82 11.08 -12.36
C SER A 92 -0.70 9.59 -12.65
N ILE A 93 -0.57 8.79 -11.60
CA ILE A 93 -0.49 7.33 -11.69
C ILE A 93 -1.54 6.64 -10.83
N MET A 94 -1.96 5.47 -11.30
CA MET A 94 -2.79 4.55 -10.53
C MET A 94 -2.01 3.25 -10.27
N PRO A 95 -1.76 2.92 -9.00
CA PRO A 95 -1.26 1.61 -8.61
C PRO A 95 -2.16 0.50 -9.12
N PRO A 96 -1.61 -0.66 -9.54
CA PRO A 96 -2.42 -1.84 -9.80
C PRO A 96 -3.13 -2.25 -8.50
N SER A 97 -4.45 -2.35 -8.54
CA SER A 97 -5.22 -2.88 -7.42
C SER A 97 -5.15 -4.41 -7.45
N ASN A 98 -4.31 -5.03 -6.60
CA ASN A 98 -4.28 -6.49 -6.42
C ASN A 98 -5.55 -7.05 -5.74
N SER A 99 -6.58 -6.22 -5.56
CA SER A 99 -7.85 -6.58 -4.94
C SER A 99 -8.81 -7.12 -6.00
N GLY A 100 -8.95 -8.45 -6.07
CA GLY A 100 -10.01 -9.05 -6.87
C GLY A 100 -10.30 -10.53 -6.64
N ALA A 101 -9.29 -11.40 -6.71
CA ALA A 101 -9.56 -12.84 -6.86
C ALA A 101 -9.33 -13.68 -5.59
N SER A 102 -8.19 -13.53 -4.92
CA SER A 102 -7.78 -14.39 -3.80
C SER A 102 -8.51 -14.08 -2.49
N THR A 103 -8.74 -12.81 -2.19
CA THR A 103 -9.48 -12.37 -0.99
C THR A 103 -10.99 -12.62 -1.10
N ALA A 104 -11.56 -12.50 -2.30
CA ALA A 104 -12.96 -12.82 -2.56
C ALA A 104 -13.25 -14.32 -2.40
N MET A 105 -12.33 -15.18 -2.85
CA MET A 105 -12.47 -16.63 -2.68
C MET A 105 -12.31 -17.05 -1.21
N LEU A 106 -11.38 -16.45 -0.47
CA LEU A 106 -11.21 -16.71 0.96
C LEU A 106 -12.40 -16.19 1.78
N ALA A 107 -12.97 -15.03 1.43
CA ALA A 107 -14.19 -14.52 2.05
C ALA A 107 -15.42 -15.39 1.72
N ALA A 108 -15.51 -15.93 0.50
CA ALA A 108 -16.58 -16.85 0.10
C ALA A 108 -16.49 -18.21 0.81
N LEU A 109 -15.26 -18.71 1.05
CA LEU A 109 -15.03 -19.94 1.82
C LEU A 109 -15.24 -19.74 3.33
N ALA A 110 -14.76 -18.62 3.89
CA ALA A 110 -14.99 -18.27 5.29
C ALA A 110 -16.47 -17.99 5.57
N GLY A 111 -17.18 -17.35 4.65
CA GLY A 111 -18.63 -17.13 4.73
C GLY A 111 -19.44 -18.43 4.64
N ARG A 112 -18.91 -19.46 3.97
CA ARG A 112 -19.51 -20.81 3.91
C ARG A 112 -19.17 -21.67 5.13
N ALA A 113 -17.98 -21.54 5.71
CA ALA A 113 -17.55 -22.32 6.87
C ALA A 113 -18.01 -21.75 8.22
N LEU A 114 -18.27 -20.44 8.30
CA LEU A 114 -18.53 -19.73 9.56
C LEU A 114 -19.96 -19.16 9.67
N GLY A 115 -20.94 -19.82 9.05
CA GLY A 115 -22.37 -19.64 9.28
C GLY A 115 -22.81 -18.22 9.67
N GLY A 116 -22.97 -17.33 8.68
CA GLY A 116 -23.82 -16.14 8.78
C GLY A 116 -23.65 -15.24 10.00
N LEU A 117 -22.49 -14.57 10.17
CA LEU A 117 -22.40 -13.40 11.05
C LEU A 117 -22.26 -12.11 10.24
N ASN A 118 -23.40 -11.45 10.01
CA ASN A 118 -23.53 -10.08 9.49
C ASN A 118 -22.95 -8.99 10.43
N GLY A 119 -22.20 -9.35 11.48
CA GLY A 119 -21.65 -8.44 12.48
C GLY A 119 -20.15 -8.14 12.36
N LEU A 120 -19.41 -8.83 11.48
CA LEU A 120 -17.95 -8.67 11.32
C LEU A 120 -17.52 -7.94 10.03
N GLY A 121 -18.48 -7.49 9.21
CA GLY A 121 -18.20 -6.79 7.95
C GLY A 121 -17.42 -5.47 8.11
N GLY A 122 -17.55 -4.80 9.25
CA GLY A 122 -16.86 -3.53 9.52
C GLY A 122 -15.36 -3.67 9.86
N LEU A 123 -14.96 -4.79 10.47
CA LEU A 123 -13.55 -5.04 10.83
C LEU A 123 -12.79 -5.77 9.71
N ALA A 124 -13.48 -6.59 8.92
CA ALA A 124 -12.94 -7.18 7.70
C ALA A 124 -12.62 -6.11 6.63
N GLY A 125 -13.45 -5.06 6.51
CA GLY A 125 -13.21 -3.96 5.55
C GLY A 125 -11.97 -3.12 5.85
N SER A 126 -11.62 -2.92 7.14
CA SER A 126 -10.46 -2.13 7.54
C SER A 126 -9.13 -2.91 7.56
N LEU A 127 -9.19 -4.24 7.65
CA LEU A 127 -7.99 -5.10 7.63
C LEU A 127 -7.69 -5.69 6.23
N LEU A 128 -8.65 -5.67 5.28
CA LEU A 128 -8.51 -6.33 3.98
C LEU A 128 -8.55 -5.40 2.76
N GLY A 129 -8.74 -4.07 2.88
CA GLY A 129 -9.04 -3.24 1.71
C GLY A 129 -8.35 -1.87 1.68
N GLY A 130 -7.40 -1.71 0.75
CA GLY A 130 -7.30 -0.50 -0.07
C GLY A 130 -6.08 0.42 0.13
N ASN A 131 -5.63 0.64 1.37
CA ASN A 131 -4.85 1.86 1.65
C ASN A 131 -3.34 1.64 1.79
N ASN A 132 -2.91 0.39 2.03
CA ASN A 132 -1.49 0.13 2.24
C ASN A 132 -0.72 0.19 0.91
N THR A 133 -1.35 -0.23 -0.19
CA THR A 133 -0.69 -0.27 -1.50
C THR A 133 -0.30 1.12 -1.98
N THR A 134 -1.21 2.10 -1.97
CA THR A 134 -0.93 3.49 -2.39
C THR A 134 0.17 4.14 -1.54
N ALA A 135 0.14 3.93 -0.23
CA ALA A 135 1.19 4.40 0.69
C ALA A 135 2.57 3.80 0.36
N LEU A 136 2.64 2.50 0.02
CA LEU A 136 3.88 1.86 -0.41
C LEU A 136 4.44 2.48 -1.71
N PHE A 137 3.59 2.82 -2.67
CA PHE A 137 4.02 3.50 -3.90
C PHE A 137 4.57 4.91 -3.63
N VAL A 138 3.93 5.68 -2.75
CA VAL A 138 4.43 7.00 -2.32
C VAL A 138 5.79 6.86 -1.60
N GLU A 139 5.96 5.84 -0.77
CA GLU A 139 7.22 5.58 -0.08
C GLU A 139 8.32 5.13 -1.05
N LEU A 140 7.98 4.29 -2.04
CA LEU A 140 8.92 3.85 -3.07
C LEU A 140 9.39 5.03 -3.94
N LEU A 141 8.51 5.97 -4.27
CA LEU A 141 8.86 7.22 -4.95
C LEU A 141 9.77 8.14 -4.11
N ARG A 142 9.65 8.09 -2.77
CA ARG A 142 10.53 8.81 -1.83
C ARG A 142 11.85 8.10 -1.56
N SER A 143 12.02 6.87 -2.05
CA SER A 143 13.21 6.07 -1.84
C SER A 143 14.47 6.79 -2.30
N GLY A 144 15.55 6.65 -1.52
CA GLY A 144 16.87 7.17 -1.87
C GLY A 144 17.40 6.62 -3.20
N THR A 145 16.98 5.40 -3.59
CA THR A 145 17.38 4.79 -4.86
C THR A 145 16.84 5.60 -6.06
N VAL A 146 15.55 5.93 -6.06
CA VAL A 146 14.93 6.75 -7.11
C VAL A 146 15.60 8.12 -7.17
N ALA A 147 15.75 8.78 -6.02
CA ALA A 147 16.37 10.09 -5.96
C ALA A 147 17.81 10.08 -6.48
N ASN A 148 18.62 9.07 -6.13
CA ASN A 148 20.00 8.95 -6.58
C ASN A 148 20.10 8.70 -8.09
N HIS A 149 19.26 7.84 -8.65
CA HIS A 149 19.22 7.61 -10.09
C HIS A 149 18.84 8.87 -10.86
N LEU A 150 17.84 9.63 -10.37
CA LEU A 150 17.48 10.93 -10.98
C LEU A 150 18.61 11.96 -10.88
N ILE A 151 19.32 11.99 -9.75
CA ILE A 151 20.48 12.87 -9.57
C ILE A 151 21.57 12.58 -10.60
N ASP A 152 21.84 11.30 -10.86
CA ASP A 152 22.89 10.89 -11.79
C ASP A 152 22.44 11.09 -13.24
N ARG A 153 21.18 10.75 -13.57
CA ARG A 153 20.62 10.86 -14.91
C ARG A 153 20.53 12.30 -15.42
N PHE A 154 20.16 13.24 -14.54
CA PHE A 154 20.00 14.66 -14.89
C PHE A 154 21.13 15.54 -14.39
N ASP A 155 22.19 14.94 -13.85
CA ASP A 155 23.34 15.62 -13.26
C ASP A 155 22.95 16.77 -12.30
N LEU A 156 22.00 16.47 -11.41
CA LEU A 156 21.35 17.49 -10.57
C LEU A 156 22.31 18.16 -9.58
N GLN A 157 23.45 17.53 -9.28
CA GLN A 157 24.47 18.12 -8.41
C GLN A 157 25.05 19.40 -9.01
N HIS A 158 25.36 19.40 -10.31
CA HIS A 158 25.85 20.57 -11.01
C HIS A 158 24.75 21.62 -11.20
N VAL A 159 23.54 21.17 -11.56
CA VAL A 159 22.38 22.05 -11.76
C VAL A 159 22.01 22.82 -10.49
N TYR A 160 21.94 22.14 -9.35
CA TYR A 160 21.59 22.74 -8.06
C TYR A 160 22.78 23.30 -7.29
N ARG A 161 24.00 23.19 -7.84
CA ARG A 161 25.26 23.66 -7.25
C ARG A 161 25.44 23.18 -5.80
N LYS A 162 25.30 21.87 -5.60
CA LYS A 162 25.44 21.22 -4.28
C LYS A 162 26.69 20.37 -4.23
N ARG A 163 27.40 20.45 -3.10
CA ARG A 163 28.65 19.70 -2.87
C ARG A 163 28.41 18.23 -2.54
N TYR A 164 27.30 17.92 -1.86
CA TYR A 164 26.97 16.58 -1.40
C TYR A 164 25.72 16.04 -2.09
N ARG A 165 25.73 14.74 -2.42
CA ARG A 165 24.59 14.02 -2.99
C ARG A 165 23.37 14.07 -2.09
N VAL A 166 23.59 13.90 -0.78
CA VAL A 166 22.51 13.93 0.23
C VAL A 166 21.79 15.28 0.24
N ASP A 167 22.52 16.39 0.11
CA ASP A 167 21.93 17.72 0.03
C ASP A 167 21.13 17.92 -1.26
N THR A 168 21.60 17.32 -2.36
CA THR A 168 20.93 17.33 -3.66
C THR A 168 19.62 16.54 -3.60
N ALA A 169 19.64 15.33 -3.02
CA ALA A 169 18.46 14.51 -2.79
C ALA A 169 17.45 15.22 -1.86
N LYS A 170 17.93 15.84 -0.78
CA LYS A 170 17.08 16.62 0.13
C LYS A 170 16.52 17.89 -0.52
N TYR A 171 17.23 18.48 -1.48
CA TYR A 171 16.72 19.60 -2.27
C TYR A 171 15.64 19.13 -3.25
N LEU A 172 15.87 18.05 -3.99
CA LEU A 172 14.90 17.44 -4.91
C LEU A 172 13.62 17.01 -4.18
N ALA A 173 13.75 16.34 -3.04
CA ALA A 173 12.64 15.88 -2.22
C ALA A 173 11.77 17.04 -1.67
N ARG A 174 12.36 18.22 -1.43
CA ARG A 174 11.62 19.42 -1.01
C ARG A 174 10.87 20.09 -2.16
N HIS A 175 11.32 19.89 -3.40
CA HIS A 175 10.69 20.43 -4.60
C HIS A 175 9.78 19.42 -5.32
N THR A 176 9.63 18.22 -4.76
CA THR A 176 8.74 17.19 -5.27
C THR A 176 7.65 16.92 -4.23
N THR A 177 6.40 17.06 -4.63
CA THR A 177 5.24 16.79 -3.77
C THR A 177 4.50 15.58 -4.31
N PHE A 178 4.21 14.63 -3.43
CA PHE A 178 3.41 13.45 -3.72
C PHE A 178 2.07 13.62 -2.99
N VAL A 179 0.98 13.67 -3.74
CA VAL A 179 -0.39 13.79 -3.20
C VAL A 179 -1.15 12.54 -3.58
N GLU A 180 -1.72 11.86 -2.57
CA GLU A 180 -2.61 10.73 -2.77
C GLU A 180 -4.06 11.19 -2.59
N ASP A 181 -4.90 10.95 -3.59
CA ASP A 181 -6.35 11.08 -3.42
C ASP A 181 -6.94 9.79 -2.89
N LYS A 182 -7.26 9.78 -1.59
CA LYS A 182 -7.82 8.62 -0.88
C LYS A 182 -9.13 8.08 -1.47
N LYS A 183 -9.86 8.88 -2.26
CA LYS A 183 -11.13 8.46 -2.88
C LYS A 183 -10.91 7.77 -4.21
N SER A 184 -9.98 8.26 -5.02
CA SER A 184 -9.70 7.72 -6.36
C SER A 184 -8.52 6.75 -6.40
N GLY A 185 -7.70 6.70 -5.36
CA GLY A 185 -6.46 5.90 -5.32
C GLY A 185 -5.36 6.44 -6.25
N VAL A 186 -5.55 7.63 -6.83
CA VAL A 186 -4.61 8.25 -7.77
C VAL A 186 -3.51 8.97 -7.00
N ILE A 187 -2.27 8.71 -7.40
CA ILE A 187 -1.09 9.40 -6.88
C ILE A 187 -0.67 10.47 -7.89
N THR A 188 -0.72 11.72 -7.47
CA THR A 188 -0.24 12.86 -8.25
C THR A 188 1.16 13.24 -7.80
N ILE A 189 2.12 13.17 -8.71
CA ILE A 189 3.51 13.59 -8.52
C ILE A 189 3.64 14.98 -9.10
N THR A 190 4.04 15.97 -8.30
CA THR A 190 4.30 17.34 -8.76
C THR A 190 5.73 17.73 -8.51
N VAL A 191 6.47 18.02 -9.57
CA VAL A 191 7.87 18.46 -9.52
C VAL A 191 7.97 19.94 -9.85
N VAL A 192 8.73 20.68 -9.03
CA VAL A 192 8.96 22.12 -9.20
C VAL A 192 10.41 22.37 -9.58
N ASP A 193 10.65 23.02 -10.72
CA ASP A 193 12.00 23.40 -11.14
C ASP A 193 12.02 24.77 -11.85
N THR A 194 13.21 25.35 -11.99
CA THR A 194 13.47 26.63 -12.67
C THR A 194 13.33 26.53 -14.19
N ASP A 195 13.55 25.34 -14.75
CA ASP A 195 13.40 25.06 -16.19
C ASP A 195 12.12 24.23 -16.44
N PRO A 196 11.21 24.70 -17.31
CA PRO A 196 9.99 23.95 -17.62
C PRO A 196 10.27 22.57 -18.23
N ARG A 197 11.30 22.41 -19.07
CA ARG A 197 11.61 21.11 -19.68
C ARG A 197 12.11 20.13 -18.64
N ARG A 198 13.06 20.56 -17.80
CA ARG A 198 13.57 19.74 -16.69
C ARG A 198 12.49 19.35 -15.69
N SER A 199 11.52 20.23 -15.40
CA SER A 199 10.41 19.87 -14.50
C SER A 199 9.58 18.70 -15.06
N ARG A 200 9.33 18.70 -16.37
CA ARG A 200 8.64 17.61 -17.08
C ARG A 200 9.49 16.34 -17.12
N ASP A 201 10.76 16.48 -17.48
CA ASP A 201 11.69 15.35 -17.58
C ASP A 201 11.95 14.69 -16.23
N LEU A 202 11.99 15.45 -15.13
CA LEU A 202 12.09 14.92 -13.78
C LEU A 202 10.82 14.19 -13.36
N ALA A 203 9.64 14.76 -13.62
CA ALA A 203 8.37 14.09 -13.35
C ALA A 203 8.25 12.77 -14.13
N GLN A 204 8.68 12.78 -15.40
CA GLN A 204 8.75 11.58 -16.23
C GLN A 204 9.77 10.58 -15.69
N GLY A 205 10.94 11.06 -15.28
CA GLY A 205 11.98 10.24 -14.68
C GLY A 205 11.49 9.52 -13.42
N TYR A 206 10.71 10.19 -12.56
CA TYR A 206 10.10 9.54 -11.39
C TYR A 206 9.21 8.34 -11.78
N LEU A 207 8.43 8.46 -12.86
CA LEU A 207 7.59 7.37 -13.36
C LEU A 207 8.43 6.20 -13.88
N GLU A 208 9.46 6.51 -14.66
CA GLU A 208 10.35 5.51 -15.26
C GLU A 208 11.16 4.76 -14.20
N GLU A 209 11.74 5.47 -13.23
CA GLU A 209 12.49 4.86 -12.13
C GLU A 209 11.59 4.02 -11.21
N LEU A 210 10.35 4.48 -10.97
CA LEU A 210 9.36 3.70 -10.23
C LEU A 210 9.04 2.39 -10.97
N ASN A 211 8.81 2.46 -12.28
CA ASN A 211 8.53 1.29 -13.11
C ASN A 211 9.73 0.33 -13.15
N LEU A 212 10.97 0.85 -13.26
CA LEU A 212 12.19 0.04 -13.20
C LEU A 212 12.35 -0.67 -11.85
N LEU A 213 12.11 0.03 -10.73
CA LEU A 213 12.16 -0.57 -9.40
C LEU A 213 11.07 -1.63 -9.22
N LEU A 214 9.87 -1.37 -9.72
CA LEU A 214 8.77 -2.31 -9.66
C LEU A 214 9.09 -3.54 -10.50
N ASN A 215 9.58 -3.41 -11.73
CA ASN A 215 9.96 -4.55 -12.58
C ASN A 215 11.12 -5.36 -12.01
N ARG A 216 12.12 -4.70 -11.41
CA ARG A 216 13.24 -5.39 -10.76
C ARG A 216 12.80 -6.17 -9.52
N THR A 217 11.88 -5.60 -8.74
CA THR A 217 11.36 -6.24 -7.51
C THR A 217 10.29 -7.27 -7.85
N SER A 218 9.53 -7.04 -8.91
CA SER A 218 8.48 -7.91 -9.44
C SER A 218 9.07 -8.98 -10.36
N THR A 219 10.07 -9.71 -9.87
CA THR A 219 10.08 -11.14 -10.23
C THR A 219 8.76 -11.66 -9.68
N SER A 220 7.74 -11.74 -10.53
CA SER A 220 6.38 -11.99 -10.05
C SER A 220 6.39 -13.26 -9.21
N SER A 221 5.63 -13.25 -8.11
CA SER A 221 5.38 -14.48 -7.37
C SER A 221 4.91 -15.58 -8.33
N ALA A 222 4.11 -15.18 -9.34
CA ALA A 222 3.65 -16.05 -10.42
C ALA A 222 4.80 -16.63 -11.29
N HIS A 223 5.82 -15.84 -11.67
CA HIS A 223 6.99 -16.35 -12.39
C HIS A 223 7.77 -17.36 -11.55
N GLN A 224 8.04 -17.05 -10.28
CA GLN A 224 8.76 -17.95 -9.38
C GLN A 224 8.01 -19.27 -9.18
N GLU A 225 6.69 -19.18 -9.00
CA GLU A 225 5.80 -20.34 -8.88
C GLU A 225 5.79 -21.17 -10.17
N ARG A 226 5.67 -20.55 -11.35
CA ARG A 226 5.75 -21.26 -12.64
C ARG A 226 7.07 -22.00 -12.77
N VAL A 227 8.20 -21.34 -12.51
CA VAL A 227 9.55 -21.96 -12.61
C VAL A 227 9.71 -23.10 -11.60
N PHE A 228 9.15 -22.97 -10.40
CA PHE A 228 9.16 -24.04 -9.39
C PHE A 228 8.36 -25.26 -9.86
N ILE A 229 7.13 -25.05 -10.35
CA ILE A 229 6.28 -26.12 -10.87
C ILE A 229 6.93 -26.76 -12.09
N GLU A 230 7.52 -25.98 -13.01
CA GLU A 230 8.23 -26.45 -14.19
C GLU A 230 9.35 -27.44 -13.82
N LYS A 231 10.19 -27.09 -12.85
CA LYS A 231 11.26 -27.98 -12.35
C LYS A 231 10.69 -29.25 -11.72
N ARG A 232 9.60 -29.13 -10.96
CA ARG A 232 8.95 -30.29 -10.33
C ARG A 232 8.32 -31.20 -11.39
N LEU A 233 7.68 -30.63 -12.40
CA LEU A 233 7.07 -31.34 -13.51
C LEU A 233 8.12 -32.12 -14.32
N ALA A 234 9.27 -31.49 -14.61
CA ALA A 234 10.38 -32.18 -15.29
C ALA A 234 10.90 -33.38 -14.49
N LYS A 235 11.02 -33.23 -13.16
CA LYS A 235 11.43 -34.33 -12.27
C LYS A 235 10.39 -35.46 -12.24
N VAL A 236 9.12 -35.13 -12.03
CA VAL A 236 8.04 -36.12 -11.96
C VAL A 236 7.86 -36.84 -13.30
N LYS A 237 8.05 -36.15 -14.42
CA LYS A 237 8.06 -36.78 -15.74
C LYS A 237 9.16 -37.84 -15.86
N ALA A 238 10.39 -37.52 -15.45
CA ALA A 238 11.49 -38.49 -15.44
C ALA A 238 11.22 -39.66 -14.49
N ASP A 239 10.72 -39.39 -13.28
CA ASP A 239 10.35 -40.43 -12.30
C ASP A 239 9.21 -41.34 -12.83
N LEU A 240 8.25 -40.78 -13.58
CA LEU A 240 7.16 -41.52 -14.23
C LEU A 240 7.68 -42.41 -15.36
N GLU A 241 8.51 -41.87 -16.26
CA GLU A 241 9.14 -42.62 -17.35
C GLU A 241 9.96 -43.80 -16.79
N GLN A 242 10.75 -43.55 -15.74
CA GLN A 242 11.49 -44.61 -15.05
C GLN A 242 10.56 -45.67 -14.44
N ALA A 243 9.50 -45.26 -13.72
CA ALA A 243 8.57 -46.21 -13.11
C ALA A 243 7.82 -47.04 -14.16
N GLN A 244 7.46 -46.43 -15.30
CA GLN A 244 6.85 -47.12 -16.43
C GLN A 244 7.81 -48.12 -17.06
N GLN A 245 9.09 -47.76 -17.20
CA GLN A 245 10.11 -48.64 -17.72
C GLN A 245 10.38 -49.83 -16.78
N GLU A 246 10.52 -49.59 -15.47
CA GLU A 246 10.65 -50.65 -14.45
C GLU A 246 9.45 -51.61 -14.50
N MET A 247 8.24 -51.09 -14.65
CA MET A 247 7.02 -51.90 -14.79
C MET A 247 7.01 -52.69 -16.11
N SER A 248 7.44 -52.09 -17.22
CA SER A 248 7.53 -52.74 -18.53
C SER A 248 8.57 -53.86 -18.55
N GLU A 249 9.75 -53.63 -17.97
CA GLU A 249 10.81 -54.63 -17.82
C GLU A 249 10.35 -55.79 -16.92
N PHE A 250 9.65 -55.48 -15.82
CA PHE A 250 9.06 -56.51 -14.97
C PHE A 250 8.00 -57.34 -15.70
N SER A 251 7.09 -56.68 -16.44
CA SER A 251 6.01 -57.34 -17.19
C SER A 251 6.52 -58.21 -18.35
N SER A 252 7.56 -57.75 -19.07
CA SER A 252 8.19 -58.50 -20.16
C SER A 252 9.00 -59.70 -19.66
N THR A 253 9.77 -59.52 -18.58
CA THR A 253 10.55 -60.61 -17.97
C THR A 253 9.66 -61.72 -17.44
N HIS A 254 8.48 -61.37 -16.91
CA HIS A 254 7.58 -62.33 -16.28
C HIS A 254 6.39 -62.77 -17.15
N SER A 255 6.33 -62.35 -18.43
CA SER A 255 5.32 -62.74 -19.43
C SER A 255 3.88 -62.59 -18.97
N THR A 256 3.52 -61.39 -18.50
CA THR A 256 2.25 -61.19 -17.80
C THR A 256 1.54 -59.94 -18.26
N VAL A 257 0.75 -60.11 -19.32
CA VAL A 257 -0.23 -59.11 -19.76
C VAL A 257 -1.58 -59.32 -19.05
N ASP A 258 -1.80 -60.41 -18.30
CA ASP A 258 -3.11 -60.64 -17.67
C ASP A 258 -3.10 -61.50 -16.39
N ILE A 259 -2.14 -61.27 -15.46
CA ILE A 259 -2.12 -62.00 -14.16
C ILE A 259 -3.41 -61.79 -13.38
N LYS A 260 -4.03 -60.61 -13.44
CA LYS A 260 -5.03 -60.20 -12.45
C LYS A 260 -6.34 -60.97 -12.59
N GLU A 261 -6.87 -61.12 -13.81
CA GLU A 261 -8.09 -61.90 -14.06
C GLU A 261 -7.81 -63.41 -14.04
N GLN A 262 -6.67 -63.83 -14.59
CA GLN A 262 -6.31 -65.25 -14.66
C GLN A 262 -5.96 -65.84 -13.28
N THR A 263 -5.35 -65.06 -12.39
CA THR A 263 -5.05 -65.48 -11.00
C THR A 263 -6.31 -65.67 -10.19
N ARG A 264 -7.30 -64.80 -10.36
CA ARG A 264 -8.58 -64.90 -9.66
C ARG A 264 -9.31 -66.18 -10.04
N ALA A 265 -9.38 -66.49 -11.34
CA ALA A 265 -9.99 -67.71 -11.85
C ALA A 265 -9.29 -68.99 -11.34
N LEU A 266 -7.95 -68.96 -11.24
CA LEU A 266 -7.14 -70.10 -10.78
C LEU A 266 -7.32 -70.37 -9.28
N VAL A 267 -7.36 -69.31 -8.46
CA VAL A 267 -7.62 -69.43 -7.01
C VAL A 267 -9.04 -69.95 -6.77
N ASP A 268 -10.02 -69.47 -7.53
CA ASP A 268 -11.41 -69.95 -7.45
C ASP A 268 -11.52 -71.44 -7.85
N ALA A 269 -10.78 -71.87 -8.87
CA ALA A 269 -10.72 -73.28 -9.28
C ALA A 269 -10.07 -74.17 -8.21
N ALA A 270 -8.94 -73.73 -7.64
CA ALA A 270 -8.25 -74.45 -6.56
C ALA A 270 -9.10 -74.55 -5.28
N ALA A 271 -9.79 -73.47 -4.90
CA ALA A 271 -10.68 -73.45 -3.75
C ALA A 271 -11.86 -74.44 -3.92
N ARG A 272 -12.41 -74.54 -5.13
CA ARG A 272 -13.48 -75.51 -5.45
C ARG A 272 -12.99 -76.96 -5.34
N LEU A 273 -11.81 -77.27 -5.89
CA LEU A 273 -11.21 -78.61 -5.78
C LEU A 273 -10.91 -78.98 -4.32
N GLN A 274 -10.42 -78.03 -3.53
CA GLN A 274 -10.16 -78.25 -2.12
C GLN A 274 -11.45 -78.46 -1.32
N ALA A 275 -12.52 -77.71 -1.63
CA ALA A 275 -13.84 -77.94 -1.04
C ALA A 275 -14.39 -79.34 -1.37
N GLN A 276 -14.27 -79.77 -2.63
CA GLN A 276 -14.66 -81.13 -3.06
C GLN A 276 -13.85 -82.21 -2.32
N MET A 277 -12.55 -81.99 -2.12
CA MET A 277 -11.67 -82.91 -1.38
C MET A 277 -12.08 -83.02 0.09
N ILE A 278 -12.41 -81.90 0.75
CA ILE A 278 -12.87 -81.90 2.15
C ILE A 278 -14.19 -82.68 2.29
N VAL A 279 -15.13 -82.48 1.35
CA VAL A 279 -16.39 -83.22 1.32
C VAL A 279 -16.13 -84.73 1.17
N GLU A 280 -15.24 -85.13 0.26
CA GLU A 280 -14.91 -86.55 0.06
C GLU A 280 -14.09 -87.15 1.21
N GLN A 281 -13.25 -86.37 1.89
CA GLN A 281 -12.55 -86.83 3.11
C GLN A 281 -13.51 -87.04 4.28
N SER A 282 -14.51 -86.17 4.42
CA SER A 282 -15.58 -86.33 5.41
C SER A 282 -16.42 -87.58 5.10
N SER A 283 -16.76 -87.80 3.82
CA SER A 283 -17.50 -88.99 3.36
C SER A 283 -16.71 -90.27 3.66
N LEU A 284 -15.41 -90.28 3.38
CA LEU A 284 -14.52 -91.41 3.65
C LEU A 284 -14.40 -91.72 5.14
N SER A 285 -14.32 -90.69 6.00
CA SER A 285 -14.25 -90.86 7.46
C SER A 285 -15.52 -91.54 8.00
N SER A 286 -16.69 -91.11 7.53
CA SER A 286 -17.98 -91.74 7.86
C SER A 286 -18.06 -93.18 7.33
N LEU A 287 -17.65 -93.41 6.07
CA LEU A 287 -17.66 -94.75 5.46
C LEU A 287 -16.72 -95.73 6.16
N ARG A 288 -15.56 -95.29 6.64
CA ARG A 288 -14.63 -96.10 7.44
C ARG A 288 -15.23 -96.51 8.79
N GLN A 289 -15.91 -95.58 9.46
CA GLN A 289 -16.54 -95.86 10.75
C GLN A 289 -17.70 -96.87 10.62
N ILE A 290 -18.42 -96.85 9.50
CA ILE A 290 -19.59 -97.72 9.28
C ILE A 290 -19.19 -99.08 8.69
N TYR A 291 -18.20 -99.12 7.77
CA TYR A 291 -17.92 -100.30 6.94
C TYR A 291 -16.53 -100.93 7.11
N GLY A 292 -15.63 -100.32 7.89
CA GLY A 292 -14.25 -100.77 8.07
C GLY A 292 -13.37 -100.59 6.83
N ASP A 293 -12.05 -100.70 7.01
CA ASP A 293 -11.06 -100.30 5.98
C ASP A 293 -11.02 -101.18 4.72
N GLY A 294 -11.59 -102.40 4.77
CA GLY A 294 -11.55 -103.36 3.66
C GLY A 294 -12.63 -103.19 2.58
N ASN A 295 -13.64 -102.35 2.81
CA ASN A 295 -14.80 -102.25 1.91
C ASN A 295 -14.45 -101.54 0.58
N VAL A 296 -14.97 -102.05 -0.53
CA VAL A 296 -14.81 -101.48 -1.89
C VAL A 296 -15.21 -100.00 -1.93
N ARG A 297 -16.22 -99.59 -1.15
CA ARG A 297 -16.66 -98.19 -1.06
C ARG A 297 -15.60 -97.26 -0.45
N VAL A 298 -14.84 -97.75 0.54
CA VAL A 298 -13.74 -97.00 1.16
C VAL A 298 -12.58 -96.86 0.17
N ARG A 299 -12.23 -97.93 -0.55
CA ARG A 299 -11.19 -97.88 -1.61
C ARG A 299 -11.56 -96.93 -2.76
N ALA A 300 -12.82 -96.93 -3.19
CA ALA A 300 -13.30 -96.03 -4.24
C ALA A 300 -13.24 -94.55 -3.81
N ALA A 301 -13.67 -94.23 -2.59
CA ALA A 301 -13.55 -92.88 -2.03
C ALA A 301 -12.09 -92.44 -1.88
N GLN A 302 -11.22 -93.36 -1.44
CA GLN A 302 -9.79 -93.09 -1.28
C GLN A 302 -9.09 -92.85 -2.63
N ALA A 303 -9.46 -93.60 -3.68
CA ALA A 303 -8.97 -93.36 -5.04
C ALA A 303 -9.40 -91.98 -5.58
N ARG A 304 -10.64 -91.55 -5.32
CA ARG A 304 -11.13 -90.21 -5.70
C ARG A 304 -10.37 -89.09 -5.02
N ILE A 305 -10.11 -89.21 -3.71
CA ILE A 305 -9.29 -88.24 -2.97
C ILE A 305 -7.88 -88.18 -3.57
N GLY A 306 -7.28 -89.33 -3.92
CA GLY A 306 -5.97 -89.38 -4.57
C GLY A 306 -5.93 -88.64 -5.92
N VAL A 307 -6.97 -88.76 -6.75
CA VAL A 307 -7.09 -88.02 -8.01
C VAL A 307 -7.24 -86.51 -7.76
N LEU A 308 -8.12 -86.11 -6.84
CA LEU A 308 -8.29 -84.69 -6.46
C LEU A 308 -7.00 -84.08 -5.90
N GLN A 309 -6.24 -84.87 -5.13
CA GLN A 309 -4.95 -84.46 -4.57
C GLN A 309 -3.87 -84.33 -5.65
N GLY A 310 -3.87 -85.23 -6.65
CA GLY A 310 -3.03 -85.14 -7.84
C GLY A 310 -3.32 -83.89 -8.67
N GLU A 311 -4.58 -83.55 -8.86
CA GLU A 311 -4.98 -82.36 -9.63
C GLU A 311 -4.60 -81.06 -8.89
N LEU A 312 -4.79 -81.02 -7.57
CA LEU A 312 -4.40 -79.88 -6.74
C LEU A 312 -2.88 -79.71 -6.66
N THR A 313 -2.10 -80.79 -6.70
CA THR A 313 -0.63 -80.72 -6.75
C THR A 313 -0.11 -80.27 -8.12
N LYS A 314 -0.76 -80.67 -9.23
CA LYS A 314 -0.47 -80.12 -10.57
C LYS A 314 -0.75 -78.62 -10.67
N MET A 315 -1.87 -78.13 -10.11
CA MET A 315 -2.21 -76.70 -10.08
C MET A 315 -1.38 -75.88 -9.08
N SER A 316 -0.93 -76.49 -7.98
CA SER A 316 -0.09 -75.86 -6.96
C SER A 316 1.39 -75.76 -7.36
N GLY A 317 1.85 -76.73 -8.17
CA GLY A 317 3.18 -76.87 -8.77
C GLY A 317 4.38 -76.95 -7.80
N THR A 318 5.50 -77.47 -8.33
CA THR A 318 6.70 -77.82 -7.56
C THR A 318 7.70 -76.67 -7.50
N SER A 319 8.39 -76.54 -6.36
CA SER A 319 9.30 -75.46 -5.94
C SER A 319 10.64 -75.34 -6.71
N ALA A 320 10.74 -75.80 -7.96
CA ALA A 320 12.02 -75.76 -8.65
C ALA A 320 12.40 -74.29 -8.96
N PRO A 321 13.56 -73.79 -8.49
CA PRO A 321 14.05 -72.48 -8.91
C PRO A 321 14.29 -72.51 -10.42
N LEU A 322 14.00 -71.39 -11.10
CA LEU A 322 14.44 -71.18 -12.48
C LEU A 322 15.96 -71.43 -12.52
N SER A 323 16.34 -72.60 -13.01
CA SER A 323 17.74 -72.93 -13.27
C SER A 323 18.02 -72.40 -14.66
N THR A 324 18.71 -71.27 -14.74
CA THR A 324 19.33 -70.79 -15.97
C THR A 324 20.50 -71.69 -16.33
N THR A 325 20.30 -72.95 -16.70
CA THR A 325 21.39 -73.79 -17.24
C THR A 325 20.84 -74.93 -18.11
N GLU A 326 21.20 -74.79 -19.39
CA GLU A 326 21.47 -75.82 -20.40
C GLU A 326 20.32 -76.63 -21.01
N ALA A 327 20.20 -76.40 -22.31
CA ALA A 327 19.62 -77.30 -23.27
C ALA A 327 20.17 -78.72 -23.11
N SER A 328 19.27 -79.69 -23.02
CA SER A 328 19.50 -81.02 -23.58
C SER A 328 18.22 -81.47 -24.28
N PRO A 329 18.29 -81.86 -25.56
CA PRO A 329 17.15 -82.32 -26.32
C PRO A 329 17.02 -83.84 -26.17
N ALA A 330 15.85 -84.34 -25.79
CA ALA A 330 15.34 -85.63 -26.25
C ALA A 330 13.94 -85.91 -25.66
N GLY A 331 12.96 -85.89 -26.56
CA GLY A 331 11.77 -86.74 -26.61
C GLY A 331 10.99 -87.04 -25.33
N ASP A 332 9.79 -86.48 -25.23
CA ASP A 332 8.60 -87.33 -25.38
C ASP A 332 7.39 -86.49 -25.82
N GLU A 333 6.72 -86.92 -26.88
CA GLU A 333 5.51 -86.30 -27.41
C GLU A 333 4.30 -86.75 -26.60
N GLY A 334 3.54 -85.79 -26.05
CA GLY A 334 2.18 -86.06 -25.58
C GLY A 334 1.74 -85.30 -24.34
N SER A 335 1.65 -83.97 -24.40
CA SER A 335 0.65 -83.14 -23.68
C SER A 335 0.89 -81.64 -23.92
N SER A 336 0.84 -81.21 -25.18
CA SER A 336 0.66 -79.80 -25.50
C SER A 336 -0.78 -79.42 -25.16
N ASN A 337 -1.02 -78.79 -23.99
CA ASN A 337 -2.13 -77.83 -23.76
C ASN A 337 -2.29 -77.26 -22.34
N ASN A 338 -1.36 -77.40 -21.37
CA ASN A 338 -1.65 -76.89 -20.02
C ASN A 338 -0.52 -76.24 -19.21
N GLU A 339 0.55 -75.76 -19.84
CA GLU A 339 1.56 -74.95 -19.13
C GLU A 339 1.21 -73.46 -19.09
N LEU A 340 -0.08 -73.11 -19.13
CA LEU A 340 -0.56 -71.71 -19.21
C LEU A 340 -0.67 -71.03 -17.83
N TYR A 341 -0.37 -71.73 -16.73
CA TYR A 341 -0.56 -71.20 -15.38
C TYR A 341 0.71 -71.32 -14.53
N PRO A 342 1.24 -70.20 -13.99
CA PRO A 342 2.29 -70.27 -13.00
C PRO A 342 1.75 -70.93 -11.72
N PRO A 343 2.58 -71.70 -11.00
CA PRO A 343 2.16 -72.42 -9.81
C PRO A 343 1.61 -71.47 -8.74
N LEU A 344 0.49 -71.83 -8.11
CA LEU A 344 -0.26 -71.00 -7.14
C LEU A 344 0.62 -70.38 -6.05
N ARG A 345 1.71 -71.05 -5.66
CA ARG A 345 2.66 -70.62 -4.63
C ARG A 345 3.61 -69.50 -5.06
N GLN A 346 3.78 -69.26 -6.36
CA GLN A 346 4.62 -68.19 -6.89
C GLN A 346 3.84 -66.88 -7.11
N LEU A 347 2.50 -66.93 -7.10
CA LEU A 347 1.63 -65.78 -7.30
C LEU A 347 1.89 -64.62 -6.34
N PRO A 348 2.06 -64.82 -5.01
CA PRO A 348 2.37 -63.69 -4.12
C PRO A 348 3.72 -63.03 -4.40
N ARG A 349 4.68 -63.78 -4.95
CA ARG A 349 6.03 -63.28 -5.28
C ARG A 349 6.04 -62.41 -6.53
N LEU A 350 5.07 -62.58 -7.43
CA LEU A 350 4.91 -61.79 -8.64
C LEU A 350 3.90 -60.65 -8.46
N ALA A 351 2.80 -60.90 -7.74
CA ALA A 351 1.72 -59.95 -7.57
C ALA A 351 2.09 -58.77 -6.68
N VAL A 352 2.86 -58.97 -5.60
CA VAL A 352 3.25 -57.88 -4.69
C VAL A 352 4.19 -56.87 -5.38
N PRO A 353 5.33 -57.29 -5.98
CA PRO A 353 6.19 -56.35 -6.71
C PRO A 353 5.47 -55.67 -7.88
N PHE A 354 4.63 -56.40 -8.61
CA PHE A 354 3.81 -55.82 -9.68
C PHE A 354 2.85 -54.76 -9.16
N ALA A 355 2.13 -55.03 -8.07
CA ALA A 355 1.20 -54.08 -7.46
C ALA A 355 1.93 -52.82 -6.95
N ASP A 356 3.15 -52.98 -6.42
CA ASP A 356 3.98 -51.86 -6.00
C ASP A 356 4.44 -51.01 -7.19
N LEU A 357 4.90 -51.63 -8.29
CA LEU A 357 5.28 -50.93 -9.52
C LEU A 357 4.08 -50.22 -10.16
N TYR A 358 2.94 -50.90 -10.26
CA TYR A 358 1.69 -50.34 -10.76
C TYR A 358 1.24 -49.13 -9.93
N ARG A 359 1.28 -49.25 -8.60
CA ARG A 359 0.96 -48.15 -7.68
C ARG A 359 1.93 -46.99 -7.85
N LYS A 360 3.23 -47.23 -8.02
CA LYS A 360 4.21 -46.18 -8.30
C LYS A 360 3.88 -45.43 -9.59
N VAL A 361 3.59 -46.13 -10.68
CA VAL A 361 3.20 -45.52 -11.97
C VAL A 361 1.94 -44.66 -11.78
N GLN A 362 0.90 -45.19 -11.16
CA GLN A 362 -0.35 -44.48 -10.90
C GLN A 362 -0.15 -43.22 -10.03
N VAL A 363 0.70 -43.30 -8.99
CA VAL A 363 1.03 -42.14 -8.16
C VAL A 363 1.76 -41.07 -8.98
N GLN A 364 2.75 -41.45 -9.79
CA GLN A 364 3.48 -40.47 -10.59
C GLN A 364 2.62 -39.87 -11.72
N GLU A 365 1.73 -40.66 -12.32
CA GLU A 365 0.77 -40.21 -13.34
C GLU A 365 -0.19 -39.16 -12.77
N THR A 366 -0.80 -39.45 -11.61
CA THR A 366 -1.71 -38.49 -10.94
C THR A 366 -0.99 -37.22 -10.51
N VAL A 367 0.25 -37.31 -10.02
CA VAL A 367 1.07 -36.13 -9.68
C VAL A 367 1.44 -35.34 -10.92
N PHE A 368 1.78 -36.01 -12.02
CA PHE A 368 2.10 -35.36 -13.30
C PHE A 368 0.90 -34.58 -13.85
N GLU A 369 -0.29 -35.20 -13.86
CA GLU A 369 -1.53 -34.55 -14.30
C GLU A 369 -1.84 -33.30 -13.46
N LEU A 370 -1.78 -33.43 -12.12
CA LEU A 370 -2.05 -32.33 -11.20
C LEU A 370 -1.06 -31.17 -11.40
N LEU A 371 0.25 -31.48 -11.49
CA LEU A 371 1.29 -30.46 -11.70
C LEU A 371 1.17 -29.81 -13.08
N THR A 372 0.76 -30.55 -14.11
CA THR A 372 0.51 -30.00 -15.45
C THR A 372 -0.62 -28.98 -15.42
N GLN A 373 -1.73 -29.30 -14.75
CA GLN A 373 -2.83 -28.35 -14.57
C GLN A 373 -2.40 -27.11 -13.79
N GLN A 374 -1.63 -27.29 -12.70
CA GLN A 374 -1.09 -26.17 -11.93
C GLN A 374 -0.10 -25.32 -12.74
N TYR A 375 0.72 -25.94 -13.59
CA TYR A 375 1.66 -25.23 -14.46
C TYR A 375 0.93 -24.31 -15.45
N GLU A 376 -0.12 -24.80 -16.11
CA GLU A 376 -0.90 -23.97 -17.04
C GLU A 376 -1.62 -22.83 -16.31
N LEU A 377 -2.14 -23.07 -15.09
CA LEU A 377 -2.69 -22.01 -14.26
C LEU A 377 -1.62 -20.96 -13.88
N ALA A 378 -0.43 -21.39 -13.45
CA ALA A 378 0.67 -20.51 -13.09
C ALA A 378 1.17 -19.70 -14.30
N ARG A 379 1.22 -20.32 -15.49
CA ARG A 379 1.57 -19.65 -16.75
C ARG A 379 0.54 -18.58 -17.14
N ILE A 380 -0.75 -18.86 -16.97
CA ILE A 380 -1.82 -17.87 -17.19
C ILE A 380 -1.71 -16.73 -16.16
N GLN A 381 -1.40 -17.04 -14.90
CA GLN A 381 -1.23 -16.04 -13.85
C GLN A 381 -0.02 -15.15 -14.11
N GLU A 382 1.12 -15.71 -14.53
CA GLU A 382 2.30 -14.93 -14.91
C GLU A 382 2.01 -13.99 -16.09
N ALA A 383 1.26 -14.47 -17.09
CA ALA A 383 0.85 -13.62 -18.21
C ALA A 383 -0.13 -12.50 -17.78
N LYS A 384 -0.88 -12.68 -16.69
CA LYS A 384 -1.77 -11.67 -16.11
C LYS A 384 -1.04 -10.74 -15.13
N ASP A 385 0.02 -11.20 -14.49
CA ASP A 385 0.81 -10.47 -13.52
C ASP A 385 1.80 -9.55 -14.24
N VAL A 386 1.27 -8.56 -14.95
CA VAL A 386 2.07 -7.48 -15.53
C VAL A 386 1.99 -6.30 -14.58
N PRO A 387 3.04 -6.04 -13.78
CA PRO A 387 3.08 -4.96 -12.81
C PRO A 387 3.34 -3.62 -13.51
N VAL A 388 2.43 -3.17 -14.38
CA VAL A 388 2.56 -1.85 -15.00
C VAL A 388 1.75 -0.87 -14.17
N VAL A 389 2.44 0.08 -13.54
CA VAL A 389 1.81 1.29 -13.01
C VAL A 389 1.04 1.94 -14.16
N SER A 390 -0.29 2.01 -14.05
CA SER A 390 -1.11 2.62 -15.09
C SER A 390 -0.90 4.13 -15.02
N VAL A 391 -0.21 4.68 -16.02
CA VAL A 391 -0.04 6.13 -16.16
C VAL A 391 -1.34 6.71 -16.68
N ILE A 392 -2.05 7.44 -15.81
CA ILE A 392 -3.31 8.10 -16.17
C ILE A 392 -3.01 9.36 -16.98
N ASP A 393 -2.07 10.16 -16.50
CA ASP A 393 -1.68 11.40 -17.15
C ASP A 393 -0.17 11.57 -17.15
N SER A 394 0.38 11.76 -18.35
CA SER A 394 1.81 11.94 -18.55
C SER A 394 2.20 13.39 -18.25
N PRO A 395 3.40 13.64 -17.71
CA PRO A 395 3.80 14.98 -17.35
C PRO A 395 3.87 15.90 -18.58
N GLY A 396 3.09 16.97 -18.55
CA GLY A 396 3.11 18.03 -19.55
C GLY A 396 4.21 19.07 -19.31
N ILE A 397 4.59 19.80 -20.35
CA ILE A 397 5.50 20.95 -20.23
C ILE A 397 4.67 22.15 -19.71
N PRO A 398 5.03 22.74 -18.56
CA PRO A 398 4.27 23.85 -18.00
C PRO A 398 4.37 25.12 -18.84
N GLU A 399 3.21 25.65 -19.26
CA GLU A 399 3.10 26.89 -20.03
C GLU A 399 3.18 28.14 -19.14
N LYS A 400 2.72 28.05 -17.88
CA LYS A 400 2.65 29.18 -16.94
C LYS A 400 3.62 29.01 -15.77
N LYS A 401 4.23 30.12 -15.34
CA LYS A 401 5.07 30.22 -14.15
C LYS A 401 4.21 30.10 -12.89
N SER A 402 4.60 29.24 -11.94
CA SER A 402 3.86 29.03 -10.69
C SER A 402 4.26 29.96 -9.55
N PHE A 403 5.55 30.36 -9.49
CA PHE A 403 6.08 31.18 -8.39
C PHE A 403 7.31 31.99 -8.82
N PRO A 404 7.53 33.21 -8.31
CA PRO A 404 6.64 34.04 -7.49
C PRO A 404 5.58 34.81 -8.31
N PRO A 405 4.38 35.07 -7.75
CA PRO A 405 3.41 35.99 -8.33
C PRO A 405 3.92 37.43 -8.17
N ARG A 406 4.73 37.89 -9.14
CA ARG A 406 5.46 39.17 -9.07
C ARG A 406 4.54 40.35 -8.73
N LEU A 407 3.37 40.43 -9.35
CA LEU A 407 2.41 41.51 -9.15
C LEU A 407 1.88 41.58 -7.70
N LEU A 408 1.47 40.44 -7.14
CA LEU A 408 1.00 40.37 -5.75
C LEU A 408 2.13 40.69 -4.77
N LEU A 409 3.35 40.17 -5.01
CA LEU A 409 4.50 40.43 -4.15
C LEU A 409 4.88 41.93 -4.15
N THR A 410 4.91 42.56 -5.33
CA THR A 410 5.23 43.99 -5.45
C THR A 410 4.15 44.86 -4.81
N LEU A 411 2.87 44.53 -5.00
CA LEU A 411 1.76 45.27 -4.40
C LEU A 411 1.79 45.17 -2.87
N LEU A 412 2.05 43.97 -2.34
CA LEU A 412 2.16 43.76 -0.89
C LEU A 412 3.35 44.53 -0.29
N LEU A 413 4.54 44.44 -0.91
CA LEU A 413 5.75 45.10 -0.42
C LEU A 413 5.64 46.63 -0.46
N THR A 414 5.06 47.17 -1.52
CA THR A 414 4.82 48.62 -1.66
C THR A 414 3.80 49.12 -0.64
N LEU A 415 2.69 48.40 -0.47
CA LEU A 415 1.69 48.71 0.55
C LEU A 415 2.31 48.71 1.95
N LEU A 416 3.11 47.69 2.28
CA LEU A 416 3.72 47.57 3.60
C LEU A 416 4.76 48.67 3.86
N ALA A 417 5.57 49.02 2.85
CA ALA A 417 6.53 50.11 2.94
C ALA A 417 5.87 51.49 3.10
N THR A 418 4.80 51.75 2.35
CA THR A 418 4.04 53.01 2.46
C THR A 418 3.29 53.12 3.78
N ALA A 419 2.71 52.02 4.27
CA ALA A 419 2.10 51.96 5.59
C ALA A 419 3.13 52.24 6.70
N ALA A 420 4.29 51.60 6.65
CA ALA A 420 5.38 51.85 7.60
C ALA A 420 5.86 53.31 7.58
N ALA A 421 6.01 53.90 6.38
CA ALA A 421 6.38 55.31 6.25
C ALA A 421 5.32 56.26 6.82
N SER A 422 4.03 55.96 6.58
CA SER A 422 2.92 56.72 7.14
C SER A 422 2.88 56.66 8.67
N ALA A 423 3.10 55.46 9.24
CA ALA A 423 3.16 55.25 10.68
C ALA A 423 4.36 55.97 11.33
N ALA A 424 5.53 55.90 10.69
CA ALA A 424 6.73 56.60 11.14
C ALA A 424 6.56 58.14 11.11
N LEU A 425 5.87 58.66 10.09
CA LEU A 425 5.56 60.09 9.99
C LEU A 425 4.61 60.54 11.11
N LEU A 426 3.53 59.78 11.35
CA LEU A 426 2.59 60.05 12.43
C LEU A 426 3.25 59.92 13.81
N PHE A 427 4.13 58.93 13.99
CA PHE A 427 4.90 58.76 15.22
C PHE A 427 5.83 59.95 15.46
N ARG A 428 6.60 60.37 14.45
CA ARG A 428 7.47 61.56 14.55
C ARG A 428 6.67 62.82 14.86
N HIS A 429 5.53 63.01 14.19
CA HIS A 429 4.66 64.16 14.43
C HIS A 429 4.12 64.17 15.87
N ARG A 430 3.59 63.04 16.36
CA ARG A 430 3.16 62.90 17.76
C ARG A 430 4.31 63.10 18.75
N TRP A 431 5.49 62.55 18.45
CA TRP A 431 6.69 62.70 19.29
C TRP A 431 7.16 64.16 19.36
N SER A 432 6.98 64.94 18.30
CA SER A 432 7.31 66.37 18.28
C SER A 432 6.35 67.24 19.09
N GLN A 433 5.09 66.83 19.23
CA GLN A 433 4.07 67.56 20.00
C GLN A 433 4.09 67.26 21.51
N VAL A 434 4.73 66.17 21.92
CA VAL A 434 4.97 65.82 23.33
C VAL A 434 5.97 66.81 23.94
N GLY A 435 5.68 67.38 25.10
CA GLY A 435 6.52 68.43 25.71
C GLY A 435 7.89 67.89 26.13
N PRO A 436 8.94 68.74 26.23
CA PRO A 436 10.27 68.31 26.70
C PRO A 436 10.29 67.80 28.15
N ALA A 437 9.23 68.04 28.93
CA ALA A 437 9.07 67.58 30.32
C ALA A 437 8.26 66.28 30.47
N ASP A 438 7.85 65.63 29.37
CA ASP A 438 7.06 64.39 29.45
C ASP A 438 7.92 63.19 29.87
N PRO A 439 7.47 62.35 30.82
CA PRO A 439 8.23 61.21 31.37
C PRO A 439 8.63 60.17 30.30
N ARG A 440 7.92 60.13 29.17
CA ARG A 440 8.21 59.23 28.04
C ARG A 440 9.46 59.65 27.25
N LYS A 441 9.77 60.95 27.16
CA LYS A 441 11.00 61.43 26.50
C LYS A 441 12.22 61.24 27.39
N LEU A 442 12.09 61.50 28.68
CA LEU A 442 13.16 61.27 29.66
C LEU A 442 13.59 59.80 29.72
N LEU A 443 12.64 58.85 29.68
CA LEU A 443 12.95 57.42 29.60
C LEU A 443 13.63 57.04 28.28
N ALA A 444 13.18 57.60 27.14
CA ALA A 444 13.81 57.34 25.85
C ALA A 444 15.26 57.87 25.81
N ASP A 445 15.52 59.06 26.33
CA ASP A 445 16.86 59.63 26.41
C ASP A 445 17.76 58.84 27.37
N GLN A 446 17.23 58.33 28.49
CA GLN A 446 17.97 57.42 29.39
C GLN A 446 18.30 56.07 28.73
N ILE A 447 17.37 55.49 27.96
CA ILE A 447 17.59 54.23 27.24
C ILE A 447 18.62 54.43 26.12
N VAL A 448 18.52 55.51 25.34
CA VAL A 448 19.49 55.82 24.27
C VAL A 448 20.87 56.14 24.86
N GLY A 449 20.92 56.92 25.95
CA GLY A 449 22.17 57.22 26.66
C GLY A 449 22.84 55.97 27.24
N SER A 450 22.08 55.05 27.83
CA SER A 450 22.62 53.80 28.36
C SER A 450 23.07 52.82 27.26
N LEU A 451 22.41 52.80 26.10
CA LEU A 451 22.82 52.03 24.92
C LEU A 451 24.09 52.60 24.27
N GLN A 452 24.19 53.92 24.13
CA GLN A 452 25.40 54.58 23.60
C GLN A 452 26.58 54.38 24.54
N ALA A 453 26.40 54.53 25.86
CA ALA A 453 27.45 54.29 26.84
C ALA A 453 27.96 52.84 26.80
N ARG A 454 27.10 51.85 26.54
CA ARG A 454 27.49 50.44 26.35
C ARG A 454 28.26 50.21 25.04
N LEU A 455 27.89 50.88 23.96
CA LEU A 455 28.58 50.76 22.67
C LEU A 455 29.94 51.48 22.65
N THR A 456 30.09 52.58 23.40
CA THR A 456 31.37 53.28 23.54
C THR A 456 32.31 52.57 24.50
N ASN A 457 31.82 52.08 25.65
CA ASN A 457 32.65 51.30 26.58
C ASN A 457 33.02 49.90 26.05
N GLY A 458 32.22 49.33 25.13
CA GLY A 458 32.56 48.07 24.46
C GLY A 458 33.69 48.19 23.42
N ARG A 459 34.11 49.42 23.08
CA ARG A 459 35.15 49.69 22.07
C ARG A 459 36.51 50.07 22.65
N SER A 460 36.58 50.33 23.97
CA SER A 460 37.83 50.62 24.70
C SER A 460 38.39 49.40 25.45
N GLY A 461 37.88 48.19 25.17
CA GLY A 461 38.41 46.94 25.70
C GLY A 461 39.30 46.25 24.68
N GLU A 462 40.58 46.63 24.64
CA GLU A 462 41.66 45.78 24.13
C GLU A 462 42.76 45.68 25.20
N PRO A 463 43.65 44.69 25.12
CA PRO A 463 43.70 43.51 25.96
C PRO A 463 44.65 43.68 27.16
N ARG A 464 44.50 42.83 28.17
CA ARG A 464 45.57 42.50 29.11
C ARG A 464 45.95 41.05 28.97
#